data_AF-A0A1H9D399-F1
#
_entry.id   AF-A0A1H9D399-F1
#
_cell.length_a   1.000
_cell.length_b   1.000
_cell.length_c   1.000
_cell.angle_alpha   90.00
_cell.angle_beta   90.00
_cell.angle_gamma   90.00
#
_symmetry.space_group_name_H-M   'P 1'
#
loop_
_entity.id
_entity.type
_entity.pdbx_description
1 polymer ?
#
loop_
_entity_poly.entity_id
_entity_poly.type
_entity_poly.pdbx_seq_one_letter_code
_entity_poly.pdbx_strand_id
1 'polypeptide(L)'
;MKKITLSVLLVLLVSFSGFSQRNYDEIITTESNVQDLVQNEITGVIVFKEGGTIKGVDPETKKIIWTLGKDDFGKTTAADILSDPDFGSLFKEKSDLTSVAGSPYVEAYINSKFLIINTDTGKVAYNSSKESFWVTQSDFLPETDEYLLTLKSGGDMAIALVDLKTGKLKWNTVVDKAKSLFSFSLSFKTANNTNIARVNGSTIYYLLFGKLYSFNRETGSLNWKAEEEYTKFFPTQNDKNIVVVNSKGMLSSKEYLNVLSTENGKSIWEESIKTKKVVYLEDWGTKLLIAHYGGFNFFDLKTGDKIWKKDARGDGLKRVIAIEQDFLYVAENEMMLIDKDGQKLWKKFIEIADDKEDPIFYLGRVGEKVMYLTGTYGNMVDYKTGVKLWKRNIKFNDKRPVLPTYDEATNSYLVYNDEELYKFDPSIDDKPEPFAKVNVKNEQDLNSIENFPWGVAISGPVEVMGVALDGTVKYHNLYKQPGETGRRLLKGVSIAGSQIAAAASAISAAQGGEITMTYRDSNGKMSTGVLREENKSKMATSAGLAGAANAMSLVTQKFNSRFNAMKQNRDYAYIFAKAETGEKVLVKIRKSDGVEVDKIIFKNNKPIYEIDPATQNIFYVLDNSIQIFNKK
;
A
#
# COMPACT_ATOMS: atom_id res chain seq x y z
N MET A 1 -60.26 -48.10 -42.45
CA MET A 1 -59.54 -46.81 -42.38
C MET A 1 -59.15 -46.56 -40.92
N LYS A 2 -57.90 -46.87 -40.54
CA LYS A 2 -57.38 -46.64 -39.18
C LYS A 2 -56.29 -45.56 -39.28
N LYS A 3 -56.46 -44.45 -38.57
CA LYS A 3 -55.47 -43.38 -38.45
C LYS A 3 -54.53 -43.71 -37.29
N ILE A 4 -53.24 -43.67 -37.56
CA ILE A 4 -52.15 -43.79 -36.58
C ILE A 4 -51.81 -42.37 -36.14
N THR A 5 -51.91 -42.09 -34.84
CA THR A 5 -51.40 -40.88 -34.20
C THR A 5 -50.10 -41.22 -33.50
N LEU A 6 -49.01 -40.62 -33.96
CA LEU A 6 -47.68 -40.71 -33.36
C LEU A 6 -47.50 -39.54 -32.39
N SER A 7 -47.44 -39.81 -31.09
CA SER A 7 -47.12 -38.81 -30.07
C SER A 7 -45.62 -38.85 -29.77
N VAL A 8 -44.93 -37.74 -30.05
CA VAL A 8 -43.52 -37.51 -29.69
C VAL A 8 -43.46 -37.04 -28.24
N LEU A 9 -42.79 -37.81 -27.38
CA LEU A 9 -42.48 -37.44 -25.99
C LEU A 9 -41.13 -36.72 -25.97
N LEU A 10 -41.14 -35.41 -25.73
CA LEU A 10 -39.93 -34.60 -25.54
C LEU A 10 -39.55 -34.63 -24.05
N VAL A 11 -38.48 -35.33 -23.69
CA VAL A 11 -37.90 -35.32 -22.34
C VAL A 11 -37.00 -34.09 -22.21
N LEU A 12 -37.45 -33.09 -21.44
CA LEU A 12 -36.63 -31.97 -20.97
C LEU A 12 -35.75 -32.45 -19.80
N LEU A 13 -34.49 -32.76 -20.09
CA LEU A 13 -33.43 -32.90 -19.09
C LEU A 13 -33.07 -31.49 -18.57
N VAL A 14 -33.65 -31.09 -17.46
CA VAL A 14 -33.17 -29.95 -16.66
C VAL A 14 -31.97 -30.45 -15.86
N SER A 15 -30.76 -30.16 -16.32
CA SER A 15 -29.54 -30.36 -15.57
C SER A 15 -29.48 -29.35 -14.43
N PHE A 16 -30.00 -29.72 -13.26
CA PHE A 16 -29.69 -29.07 -11.99
C PHE A 16 -28.21 -29.27 -11.69
N SER A 17 -27.38 -28.26 -11.92
CA SER A 17 -26.02 -28.17 -11.39
C SER A 17 -26.08 -27.86 -9.89
N GLY A 18 -26.44 -28.87 -9.09
CA GLY A 18 -26.19 -28.83 -7.66
C GLY A 18 -24.69 -28.78 -7.42
N PHE A 19 -24.18 -27.68 -6.86
CA PHE A 19 -22.80 -27.65 -6.37
C PHE A 19 -22.70 -28.65 -5.22
N SER A 20 -22.11 -29.82 -5.47
CA SER A 20 -21.60 -30.69 -4.41
C SER A 20 -20.68 -29.87 -3.52
N GLN A 21 -20.76 -30.07 -2.20
CA GLN A 21 -19.89 -29.40 -1.23
C GLN A 21 -18.43 -29.50 -1.69
N ARG A 22 -17.79 -28.34 -1.87
CA ARG A 22 -16.37 -28.25 -2.26
C ARG A 22 -15.53 -28.85 -1.15
N ASN A 23 -14.99 -30.04 -1.40
CA ASN A 23 -13.93 -30.59 -0.57
C ASN A 23 -12.61 -29.92 -0.95
N TYR A 24 -11.69 -29.88 0.02
CA TYR A 24 -10.30 -29.56 -0.24
C TYR A 24 -9.75 -30.55 -1.26
N ASP A 25 -8.85 -30.08 -2.12
CA ASP A 25 -8.16 -30.98 -3.06
C ASP A 25 -7.00 -31.67 -2.36
N GLU A 26 -6.34 -30.93 -1.47
CA GLU A 26 -5.17 -31.37 -0.73
C GLU A 26 -5.27 -30.90 0.72
N ILE A 27 -4.62 -31.63 1.62
CA ILE A 27 -4.61 -31.32 3.05
C ILE A 27 -3.21 -31.56 3.60
N ILE A 28 -2.73 -30.58 4.36
CA ILE A 28 -1.54 -30.74 5.19
C ILE A 28 -2.04 -30.97 6.61
N THR A 29 -1.81 -32.17 7.14
CA THR A 29 -2.11 -32.48 8.55
C THR A 29 -0.91 -32.14 9.41
N THR A 30 -1.17 -31.50 10.54
CA THR A 30 -0.16 -30.98 11.46
C THR A 30 -0.24 -31.72 12.80
N GLU A 31 0.85 -31.72 13.57
CA GLU A 31 0.92 -32.43 14.85
C GLU A 31 0.19 -31.67 15.97
N SER A 32 0.11 -30.35 15.83
CA SER A 32 -0.59 -29.44 16.75
C SER A 32 -1.50 -28.49 15.99
N ASN A 33 -2.39 -27.80 16.71
CA ASN A 33 -3.20 -26.76 16.10
C ASN A 33 -2.31 -25.68 15.45
N VAL A 34 -2.68 -25.26 14.24
CA VAL A 34 -2.03 -24.14 13.57
C VAL A 34 -2.49 -22.84 14.25
N GLN A 35 -1.52 -22.08 14.74
CA GLN A 35 -1.73 -20.89 15.56
C GLN A 35 -1.70 -19.60 14.74
N ASP A 36 -0.88 -19.57 13.69
CA ASP A 36 -0.69 -18.41 12.82
C ASP A 36 -0.32 -18.86 11.39
N LEU A 37 -0.66 -18.04 10.39
CA LEU A 37 -0.45 -18.27 8.97
C LEU A 37 -0.20 -16.93 8.27
N VAL A 38 0.88 -16.83 7.50
CA VAL A 38 1.14 -15.67 6.65
C VAL A 38 1.72 -16.11 5.32
N GLN A 39 1.33 -15.47 4.23
CA GLN A 39 2.00 -15.63 2.94
C GLN A 39 3.12 -14.59 2.78
N ASN A 40 4.31 -15.04 2.38
CA ASN A 40 5.30 -14.10 1.85
C ASN A 40 4.92 -13.71 0.42
N GLU A 41 4.70 -12.42 0.19
CA GLU A 41 4.24 -11.89 -1.10
C GLU A 41 5.23 -12.10 -2.27
N ILE A 42 6.52 -12.17 -1.96
CA ILE A 42 7.61 -12.28 -2.95
C ILE A 42 7.81 -13.73 -3.39
N THR A 43 7.95 -14.64 -2.45
CA THR A 43 8.22 -16.06 -2.72
C THR A 43 6.94 -16.85 -2.94
N GLY A 44 5.82 -16.37 -2.39
CA GLY A 44 4.54 -17.07 -2.33
C GLY A 44 4.47 -18.15 -1.27
N VAL A 45 5.60 -18.43 -0.58
CA VAL A 45 5.67 -19.46 0.45
C VAL A 45 4.71 -19.10 1.58
N ILE A 46 3.88 -20.07 1.92
CA ILE A 46 2.97 -19.98 3.06
C ILE A 46 3.73 -20.41 4.29
N VAL A 47 3.92 -19.49 5.23
CA VAL A 47 4.60 -19.75 6.50
C VAL A 47 3.56 -19.88 7.59
N PHE A 48 3.62 -20.97 8.35
CA PHE A 48 2.70 -21.21 9.44
C PHE A 48 3.41 -21.66 10.72
N LYS A 49 2.78 -21.32 11.85
CA LYS A 49 3.22 -21.73 13.18
C LYS A 49 2.29 -22.81 13.69
N GLU A 50 2.86 -23.92 14.13
CA GLU A 50 2.13 -24.94 14.90
C GLU A 50 2.96 -25.34 16.13
N GLY A 51 2.31 -25.42 17.29
CA GLY A 51 2.98 -25.76 18.55
C GLY A 51 4.30 -24.98 18.75
N GLY A 52 5.42 -25.69 18.75
CA GLY A 52 6.78 -25.13 18.83
C GLY A 52 7.57 -25.28 17.55
N THR A 53 6.94 -25.15 16.38
CA THR A 53 7.60 -25.21 15.07
C THR A 53 7.08 -24.13 14.13
N ILE A 54 7.90 -23.78 13.14
CA ILE A 54 7.54 -22.92 12.01
C ILE A 54 7.81 -23.73 10.74
N LYS A 55 6.88 -23.70 9.79
CA LYS A 55 7.00 -24.50 8.56
C LYS A 55 6.68 -23.63 7.36
N GLY A 56 7.35 -23.92 6.25
CA GLY A 56 7.09 -23.30 4.96
C GLY A 56 6.45 -24.30 4.01
N VAL A 57 5.36 -23.88 3.38
CA VAL A 57 4.69 -24.63 2.32
C VAL A 57 4.92 -23.93 1.00
N ASP A 58 5.45 -24.67 0.04
CA ASP A 58 5.56 -24.19 -1.33
C ASP A 58 4.16 -24.13 -1.96
N PRO A 59 3.73 -22.99 -2.53
CA PRO A 59 2.35 -22.81 -2.95
C PRO A 59 1.99 -23.61 -4.22
N GLU A 60 2.98 -24.05 -5.00
CA GLU A 60 2.78 -24.78 -6.25
C GLU A 60 2.71 -26.29 -5.99
N THR A 61 3.70 -26.81 -5.27
CA THR A 61 3.84 -28.23 -4.94
C THR A 61 3.01 -28.63 -3.72
N LYS A 62 2.61 -27.66 -2.89
CA LYS A 62 1.79 -27.80 -1.68
C LYS A 62 2.41 -28.73 -0.63
N LYS A 63 3.73 -28.87 -0.69
CA LYS A 63 4.51 -29.66 0.24
C LYS A 63 5.19 -28.74 1.24
N ILE A 64 5.36 -29.25 2.45
CA ILE A 64 6.27 -28.64 3.41
C ILE A 64 7.68 -28.74 2.83
N ILE A 65 8.31 -27.61 2.58
CA ILE A 65 9.64 -27.50 1.98
C ILE A 65 10.74 -27.30 3.02
N TRP A 66 10.38 -26.82 4.22
CA TRP A 66 11.28 -26.71 5.36
C TRP A 66 10.49 -26.66 6.67
N THR A 67 11.15 -27.03 7.76
CA THR A 67 10.61 -27.01 9.12
C THR A 67 11.70 -26.52 10.06
N LEU A 68 11.33 -25.57 10.92
CA LEU A 68 12.17 -25.03 11.99
C LEU A 68 11.56 -25.41 13.33
N GLY A 69 12.40 -25.89 14.24
CA GLY A 69 12.02 -26.28 15.59
C GLY A 69 12.80 -25.54 16.66
N LYS A 70 12.62 -25.97 17.92
CA LYS A 70 13.24 -25.35 19.10
C LYS A 70 14.75 -25.24 19.03
N ASP A 71 15.42 -26.13 18.30
CA ASP A 71 16.87 -26.10 18.16
C ASP A 71 17.35 -25.01 17.17
N ASP A 72 16.48 -24.58 16.25
CA ASP A 72 16.77 -23.52 15.28
C ASP A 72 16.60 -22.12 15.87
N PHE A 73 15.54 -21.91 16.67
CA PHE A 73 15.22 -20.61 17.26
C PHE A 73 15.58 -20.46 18.75
N GLY A 74 15.94 -21.55 19.43
CA GLY A 74 16.32 -21.54 20.84
C GLY A 74 15.18 -21.82 21.81
N LYS A 75 15.54 -22.26 23.02
CA LYS A 75 14.60 -22.55 24.11
C LYS A 75 14.33 -21.28 24.91
N THR A 76 13.07 -21.07 25.31
CA THR A 76 12.72 -20.04 26.27
C THR A 76 13.19 -20.42 27.66
N THR A 77 13.87 -19.51 28.35
CA THR A 77 14.19 -19.62 29.77
C THR A 77 13.21 -18.80 30.61
N ALA A 78 13.07 -19.12 31.90
CA ALA A 78 12.26 -18.30 32.81
C ALA A 78 12.77 -16.85 32.90
N ALA A 79 14.07 -16.64 32.72
CA ALA A 79 14.66 -15.30 32.65
C ALA A 79 14.21 -14.54 31.41
N ASP A 80 14.12 -15.19 30.24
CA ASP A 80 13.62 -14.57 29.00
C ASP A 80 12.18 -14.08 29.19
N ILE A 81 11.32 -14.89 29.78
CA ILE A 81 9.91 -14.56 30.03
C ILE A 81 9.78 -13.36 30.98
N LEU A 82 10.53 -13.37 32.08
CA LEU A 82 10.45 -12.32 33.12
C LEU A 82 11.07 -10.98 32.68
N SER A 83 11.95 -11.00 31.68
CA SER A 83 12.59 -9.79 31.14
C SER A 83 12.01 -9.34 29.80
N ASP A 84 11.01 -10.07 29.29
CA ASP A 84 10.24 -9.69 28.11
C ASP A 84 9.52 -8.36 28.37
N PRO A 85 9.82 -7.30 27.60
CA PRO A 85 9.17 -5.99 27.73
C PRO A 85 7.64 -6.06 27.55
N ASP A 86 7.14 -7.10 26.89
CA ASP A 86 5.75 -7.34 26.55
C ASP A 86 5.11 -8.45 27.41
N PHE A 87 5.77 -8.89 28.50
CA PHE A 87 5.22 -9.90 29.42
C PHE A 87 3.80 -9.57 29.93
N GLY A 88 3.46 -8.27 30.07
CA GLY A 88 2.11 -7.82 30.45
C GLY A 88 1.13 -7.62 29.29
N SER A 89 1.60 -7.61 28.03
CA SER A 89 0.83 -7.38 26.80
C SER A 89 0.55 -8.68 26.02
N LEU A 90 0.99 -9.84 26.54
CA LEU A 90 0.76 -11.22 26.07
C LEU A 90 -0.71 -11.58 25.71
N PHE A 91 -1.68 -10.72 26.08
CA PHE A 91 -3.10 -10.88 25.77
C PHE A 91 -3.62 -9.98 24.64
N LYS A 92 -2.76 -9.22 23.96
CA LYS A 92 -3.12 -8.57 22.70
C LYS A 92 -2.95 -9.58 21.56
N GLU A 93 -4.01 -9.79 20.79
CA GLU A 93 -3.97 -10.54 19.52
C GLU A 93 -2.94 -9.88 18.57
N LYS A 94 -1.67 -10.28 18.66
CA LYS A 94 -0.61 -9.90 17.72
C LYS A 94 -0.17 -11.17 16.99
N SER A 95 -0.05 -11.09 15.67
CA SER A 95 0.51 -12.15 14.84
C SER A 95 1.94 -12.47 15.33
N ASP A 96 2.26 -13.75 15.45
CA ASP A 96 3.61 -14.21 15.75
C ASP A 96 4.51 -14.15 14.51
N LEU A 97 3.90 -14.19 13.33
CA LEU A 97 4.54 -14.12 12.03
C LEU A 97 4.19 -12.81 11.33
N THR A 98 5.14 -12.20 10.64
CA THR A 98 4.88 -11.00 9.84
C THR A 98 5.69 -11.06 8.56
N SER A 99 5.01 -11.00 7.41
CA SER A 99 5.70 -10.89 6.11
C SER A 99 6.36 -9.53 6.00
N VAL A 100 7.62 -9.53 5.56
CA VAL A 100 8.39 -8.32 5.36
C VAL A 100 8.16 -7.86 3.92
N ALA A 101 7.38 -6.79 3.79
CA ALA A 101 6.99 -6.24 2.49
C ALA A 101 8.19 -6.03 1.55
N GLY A 102 8.05 -6.40 0.28
CA GLY A 102 9.09 -6.25 -0.73
C GLY A 102 10.27 -7.22 -0.60
N SER A 103 10.24 -8.20 0.31
CA SER A 103 11.37 -9.08 0.60
C SER A 103 11.00 -10.57 0.70
N PRO A 104 11.94 -11.51 0.53
CA PRO A 104 11.69 -12.94 0.74
C PRO A 104 11.66 -13.35 2.23
N TYR A 105 11.61 -12.39 3.15
CA TYR A 105 11.72 -12.65 4.59
C TYR A 105 10.38 -12.64 5.31
N VAL A 106 10.31 -13.44 6.37
CA VAL A 106 9.28 -13.35 7.41
C VAL A 106 9.98 -13.08 8.72
N GLU A 107 9.47 -12.10 9.46
CA GLU A 107 9.80 -11.90 10.87
C GLU A 107 8.96 -12.84 11.72
N ALA A 108 9.61 -13.48 12.69
CA ALA A 108 8.92 -14.31 13.65
C ALA A 108 9.33 -13.92 15.08
N TYR A 109 8.33 -13.71 15.94
CA TYR A 109 8.53 -13.49 17.36
C TYR A 109 8.05 -14.71 18.12
N ILE A 110 8.98 -15.59 18.48
CA ILE A 110 8.66 -16.89 19.08
C ILE A 110 9.55 -17.07 20.28
N ASN A 111 8.97 -17.58 21.38
CA ASN A 111 9.76 -17.91 22.57
C ASN A 111 10.51 -16.70 23.16
N SER A 112 9.94 -15.49 23.00
CA SER A 112 10.56 -14.20 23.33
C SER A 112 11.86 -13.92 22.55
N LYS A 113 12.03 -14.55 21.38
CA LYS A 113 13.16 -14.37 20.46
C LYS A 113 12.68 -13.80 19.13
N PHE A 114 13.49 -12.92 18.55
CA PHE A 114 13.26 -12.34 17.24
C PHE A 114 14.07 -13.10 16.20
N LEU A 115 13.37 -13.51 15.14
CA LEU A 115 13.92 -14.29 14.03
C LEU A 115 13.63 -13.59 12.71
N ILE A 116 14.57 -13.69 11.78
CA ILE A 116 14.36 -13.36 10.38
C ILE A 116 14.58 -14.64 9.59
N ILE A 117 13.56 -15.08 8.85
CA ILE A 117 13.57 -16.35 8.12
C ILE A 117 13.49 -16.06 6.62
N ASN A 118 14.46 -16.56 5.86
CA ASN A 118 14.36 -16.56 4.39
C ASN A 118 13.36 -17.63 3.97
N THR A 119 12.24 -17.23 3.38
CA THR A 119 11.12 -18.14 3.12
C THR A 119 11.34 -19.11 1.95
N ASP A 120 12.20 -18.77 0.98
CA ASP A 120 12.55 -19.69 -0.11
C ASP A 120 13.33 -20.91 0.40
N THR A 121 14.18 -20.71 1.41
CA THR A 121 15.12 -21.75 1.88
C THR A 121 14.81 -22.32 3.26
N GLY A 122 13.99 -21.62 4.06
CA GLY A 122 13.80 -21.90 5.48
C GLY A 122 15.01 -21.55 6.34
N LYS A 123 16.08 -20.98 5.77
CA LYS A 123 17.26 -20.59 6.53
C LYS A 123 16.91 -19.44 7.47
N VAL A 124 17.19 -19.62 8.75
CA VAL A 124 17.17 -18.54 9.75
C VAL A 124 18.33 -17.59 9.42
N ALA A 125 17.98 -16.45 8.81
CA ALA A 125 18.92 -15.40 8.44
C ALA A 125 19.40 -14.64 9.67
N TYR A 126 18.58 -14.49 10.70
CA TYR A 126 19.00 -13.92 11.98
C TYR A 126 18.23 -14.55 13.14
N ASN A 127 18.90 -14.71 14.27
CA ASN A 127 18.31 -15.23 15.50
C ASN A 127 18.88 -14.51 16.72
N SER A 128 18.02 -13.83 17.47
CA SER A 128 18.40 -13.11 18.69
C SER A 128 18.67 -14.01 19.90
N SER A 129 18.55 -15.33 19.80
CA SER A 129 18.69 -16.27 20.93
C SER A 129 20.07 -16.29 21.56
N LYS A 130 21.11 -15.89 20.82
CA LYS A 130 22.50 -15.84 21.28
C LYS A 130 22.88 -14.49 21.85
N GLU A 131 21.96 -13.53 21.81
CA GLU A 131 22.24 -12.14 22.15
C GLU A 131 21.67 -11.79 23.52
N SER A 132 22.36 -10.91 24.24
CA SER A 132 21.94 -10.40 25.56
C SER A 132 21.00 -9.20 25.48
N PHE A 133 20.55 -8.86 24.27
CA PHE A 133 19.75 -7.68 23.99
C PHE A 133 18.39 -8.05 23.40
N TRP A 134 17.42 -7.15 23.58
CA TRP A 134 16.08 -7.25 23.04
C TRP A 134 15.97 -6.45 21.76
N VAL A 135 15.40 -7.05 20.72
CA VAL A 135 15.00 -6.33 19.50
C VAL A 135 13.67 -5.64 19.80
N THR A 136 13.68 -4.32 19.77
CA THR A 136 12.49 -3.49 19.99
C THR A 136 11.87 -3.02 18.68
N GLN A 137 12.66 -3.04 17.62
CA GLN A 137 12.25 -2.67 16.28
C GLN A 137 13.23 -3.23 15.25
N SER A 138 12.70 -3.52 14.07
CA SER A 138 13.43 -3.96 12.89
C SER A 138 13.02 -3.13 11.68
N ASP A 139 14.00 -2.74 10.86
CA ASP A 139 13.80 -2.03 9.61
C ASP A 139 14.61 -2.71 8.50
N PHE A 140 13.91 -3.23 7.49
CA PHE A 140 14.56 -3.83 6.32
C PHE A 140 15.09 -2.75 5.38
N LEU A 141 16.35 -2.92 4.94
CA LEU A 141 17.03 -2.08 3.96
C LEU A 141 17.10 -2.84 2.62
N PRO A 142 16.07 -2.69 1.75
CA PRO A 142 15.97 -3.48 0.53
C PRO A 142 17.13 -3.26 -0.43
N GLU A 143 17.71 -2.06 -0.44
CA GLU A 143 18.81 -1.71 -1.33
C GLU A 143 20.10 -2.49 -1.11
N THR A 144 20.29 -3.01 0.10
CA THR A 144 21.52 -3.66 0.54
C THR A 144 21.32 -5.06 1.10
N ASP A 145 20.07 -5.51 1.21
CA ASP A 145 19.69 -6.80 1.81
C ASP A 145 20.18 -6.93 3.26
N GLU A 146 19.97 -5.86 4.02
CA GLU A 146 20.40 -5.73 5.41
C GLU A 146 19.23 -5.38 6.32
N TYR A 147 19.41 -5.63 7.62
CA TYR A 147 18.44 -5.25 8.64
C TYR A 147 19.06 -4.29 9.63
N LEU A 148 18.37 -3.18 9.88
CA LEU A 148 18.68 -2.29 10.97
C LEU A 148 17.83 -2.67 12.18
N LEU A 149 18.47 -3.03 13.28
CA LEU A 149 17.80 -3.44 14.52
C LEU A 149 17.99 -2.39 15.59
N THR A 150 16.90 -2.02 16.26
CA THR A 150 16.95 -1.18 17.47
C THR A 150 16.92 -2.07 18.69
N LEU A 151 18.00 -2.01 19.47
CA LEU A 151 18.30 -2.93 20.55
C LEU A 151 18.18 -2.26 21.90
N LYS A 152 17.72 -3.01 22.90
CA LYS A 152 17.74 -2.62 24.32
C LYS A 152 18.54 -3.64 25.12
N SER A 153 19.58 -3.18 25.84
CA SER A 153 20.35 -4.01 26.77
C SER A 153 20.89 -3.18 27.92
N GLY A 154 20.82 -3.71 29.15
CA GLY A 154 21.52 -3.10 30.31
C GLY A 154 21.19 -1.63 30.62
N GLY A 155 20.08 -1.09 30.12
CA GLY A 155 19.73 0.33 30.26
C GLY A 155 20.23 1.23 29.12
N ASP A 156 20.87 0.66 28.10
CA ASP A 156 21.33 1.32 26.88
C ASP A 156 20.44 0.98 25.68
N MET A 157 20.37 1.93 24.74
CA MET A 157 19.81 1.78 23.41
C MET A 157 20.97 1.68 22.42
N ALA A 158 20.94 0.66 21.58
CA ALA A 158 21.92 0.47 20.53
C ALA A 158 21.22 0.24 19.18
N ILE A 159 21.95 0.55 18.11
CA ILE A 159 21.54 0.24 16.75
C ILE A 159 22.53 -0.77 16.20
N ALA A 160 22.03 -1.81 15.57
CA ALA A 160 22.87 -2.82 14.94
C ALA A 160 22.45 -3.06 13.49
N LEU A 161 23.43 -3.40 12.66
CA LEU A 161 23.19 -3.79 11.27
C LEU A 161 23.47 -5.27 11.12
N VAL A 162 22.50 -6.01 10.59
CA VAL A 162 22.61 -7.41 10.25
C VAL A 162 22.77 -7.53 8.74
N ASP A 163 23.79 -8.26 8.31
CA ASP A 163 23.91 -8.70 6.92
C ASP A 163 23.17 -10.03 6.76
N LEU A 164 22.09 -10.05 5.99
CA LEU A 164 21.25 -11.24 5.85
C LEU A 164 21.91 -12.36 5.05
N LYS A 165 22.95 -12.05 4.25
CA LYS A 165 23.70 -13.07 3.50
C LYS A 165 24.50 -13.94 4.45
N THR A 166 25.20 -13.30 5.39
CA THR A 166 26.03 -13.97 6.38
C THR A 166 25.26 -14.35 7.64
N GLY A 167 24.15 -13.67 7.91
CA GLY A 167 23.35 -13.79 9.13
C GLY A 167 24.04 -13.27 10.39
N LYS A 168 25.07 -12.43 10.21
CA LYS A 168 25.89 -11.89 11.29
C LYS A 168 25.59 -10.42 11.50
N LEU A 169 25.72 -9.98 12.76
CA LEU A 169 25.85 -8.57 13.09
C LEU A 169 27.14 -8.05 12.47
N LYS A 170 27.03 -7.07 11.57
CA LYS A 170 28.19 -6.33 11.05
C LYS A 170 28.77 -5.43 12.13
N TRP A 171 27.90 -4.73 12.84
CA TRP A 171 28.24 -3.82 13.92
C TRP A 171 27.06 -3.62 14.85
N ASN A 172 27.36 -3.12 16.05
CA ASN A 172 26.42 -2.75 17.09
C ASN A 172 26.96 -1.49 17.80
N THR A 173 26.20 -0.40 17.74
CA THR A 173 26.62 0.91 18.22
C THR A 173 25.63 1.43 19.25
N VAL A 174 26.11 1.66 20.48
CA VAL A 174 25.32 2.33 21.53
C VAL A 174 25.16 3.80 21.17
N VAL A 175 23.91 4.27 21.17
CA VAL A 175 23.54 5.60 20.65
C VAL A 175 22.79 6.47 21.66
N ASP A 176 22.17 5.86 22.67
CA ASP A 176 21.49 6.57 23.75
C ASP A 176 21.26 5.65 24.96
N LYS A 177 20.66 6.17 26.03
CA LYS A 177 20.11 5.37 27.13
C LYS A 177 18.73 4.83 26.76
N ALA A 178 18.42 3.60 27.18
CA ALA A 178 17.11 2.98 26.96
C ALA A 178 15.96 3.73 27.67
N LYS A 179 16.24 4.52 28.72
CA LYS A 179 15.23 5.41 29.31
C LYS A 179 14.77 6.48 28.31
N SER A 180 15.68 6.94 27.44
CA SER A 180 15.37 7.91 26.40
C SER A 180 14.36 7.35 25.39
N LEU A 181 14.43 6.05 25.04
CA LEU A 181 13.39 5.37 24.24
C LEU A 181 11.99 5.56 24.82
N PHE A 182 11.83 5.37 26.13
CA PHE A 182 10.53 5.53 26.79
C PHE A 182 10.07 6.99 26.76
N SER A 183 10.96 7.94 27.05
CA SER A 183 10.65 9.38 26.98
C SER A 183 10.24 9.79 25.57
N PHE A 184 11.00 9.42 24.54
CA PHE A 184 10.66 9.73 23.16
C PHE A 184 9.38 9.03 22.72
N SER A 185 9.20 7.75 23.08
CA SER A 185 7.97 7.02 22.78
C SER A 185 6.74 7.64 23.45
N LEU A 186 6.85 8.28 24.62
CA LEU A 186 5.73 8.97 25.27
C LEU A 186 5.41 10.29 24.58
N SER A 187 6.43 11.05 24.14
CA SER A 187 6.27 12.27 23.35
C SER A 187 5.67 11.99 21.96
N PHE A 188 6.04 10.86 21.35
CA PHE A 188 5.62 10.45 20.01
C PHE A 188 4.50 9.40 19.98
N LYS A 189 4.03 8.87 21.12
CA LYS A 189 2.92 7.87 21.20
C LYS A 189 1.60 8.35 20.59
N THR A 190 1.52 9.62 20.20
CA THR A 190 0.37 10.24 19.56
C THR A 190 0.58 10.52 18.08
N ALA A 191 1.81 10.50 17.55
CA ALA A 191 2.06 10.63 16.11
C ALA A 191 2.57 9.28 15.60
N ASN A 192 1.94 8.73 14.55
CA ASN A 192 2.35 7.47 13.90
C ASN A 192 3.88 7.32 13.95
N ASN A 193 4.40 6.27 14.61
CA ASN A 193 5.83 6.01 14.79
C ASN A 193 6.51 5.94 13.40
N THR A 194 7.01 7.06 12.88
CA THR A 194 7.67 7.08 11.57
C THR A 194 9.16 6.94 11.79
N ASN A 195 9.54 5.74 12.24
CA ASN A 195 10.93 5.36 12.14
C ASN A 195 11.24 5.07 10.68
N ILE A 196 12.34 5.65 10.19
CA ILE A 196 12.67 5.64 8.76
C ILE A 196 14.16 5.46 8.65
N ALA A 197 14.60 4.43 7.95
CA ALA A 197 16.00 4.26 7.56
C ALA A 197 16.16 4.47 6.04
N ARG A 198 17.27 5.07 5.64
CA ARG A 198 17.67 5.27 4.24
C ARG A 198 19.18 5.07 4.10
N VAL A 199 19.59 4.26 3.15
CA VAL A 199 21.00 4.17 2.74
C VAL A 199 21.27 5.25 1.69
N ASN A 200 22.42 5.91 1.80
CA ASN A 200 23.00 6.73 0.74
C ASN A 200 24.51 6.42 0.67
N GLY A 201 24.91 5.63 -0.32
CA GLY A 201 26.30 5.19 -0.49
C GLY A 201 26.84 4.45 0.75
N SER A 202 27.85 5.04 1.40
CA SER A 202 28.50 4.49 2.60
C SER A 202 27.82 4.91 3.92
N THR A 203 26.68 5.60 3.85
CA THR A 203 26.02 6.20 5.01
C THR A 203 24.62 5.64 5.20
N ILE A 204 24.24 5.37 6.45
CA ILE A 204 22.85 5.10 6.84
C ILE A 204 22.33 6.31 7.60
N TYR A 205 21.22 6.88 7.12
CA TYR A 205 20.43 7.83 7.87
C TYR A 205 19.27 7.10 8.53
N TYR A 206 19.12 7.27 9.84
CA TYR A 206 18.06 6.60 10.59
C TYR A 206 17.35 7.58 11.50
N LEU A 207 16.10 7.87 11.18
CA LEU A 207 15.19 8.60 12.04
C LEU A 207 14.54 7.60 12.98
N LEU A 208 14.86 7.72 14.26
CA LEU A 208 14.38 6.83 15.31
C LEU A 208 13.83 7.66 16.46
N PHE A 209 12.53 7.50 16.75
CA PHE A 209 11.81 8.23 17.80
C PHE A 209 12.09 9.74 17.83
N GLY A 210 12.08 10.36 16.65
CA GLY A 210 12.30 11.78 16.49
C GLY A 210 13.76 12.20 16.34
N LYS A 211 14.73 11.34 16.64
CA LYS A 211 16.16 11.66 16.49
C LYS A 211 16.72 11.10 15.20
N LEU A 212 17.33 11.96 14.39
CA LEU A 212 18.02 11.57 13.16
C LEU A 212 19.49 11.28 13.45
N TYR A 213 19.91 10.08 13.09
CA TYR A 213 21.28 9.60 13.24
C TYR A 213 21.89 9.38 11.85
N SER A 214 23.21 9.57 11.75
CA SER A 214 24.01 9.20 10.59
C SER A 214 25.10 8.22 11.01
N PHE A 215 25.16 7.07 10.35
CA PHE A 215 26.17 6.05 10.60
C PHE A 215 27.02 5.80 9.36
N ASN A 216 28.30 5.55 9.56
CA ASN A 216 29.07 4.81 8.56
C ASN A 216 28.50 3.39 8.46
N ARG A 217 28.04 3.02 7.26
CA ARG A 217 27.36 1.74 7.01
C ARG A 217 28.27 0.53 7.23
N GLU A 218 29.56 0.66 6.97
CA GLU A 218 30.50 -0.47 7.07
C GLU A 218 30.96 -0.68 8.51
N THR A 219 31.31 0.40 9.21
CA THR A 219 31.91 0.30 10.56
C THR A 219 30.89 0.45 11.69
N GLY A 220 29.70 0.99 11.41
CA GLY A 220 28.71 1.36 12.43
C GLY A 220 29.07 2.61 13.22
N SER A 221 30.17 3.29 12.88
CA SER A 221 30.58 4.52 13.57
C SER A 221 29.51 5.59 13.41
N LEU A 222 29.07 6.17 14.53
CA LEU A 222 28.15 7.31 14.51
C LEU A 222 28.90 8.53 13.96
N ASN A 223 28.51 9.00 12.78
CA ASN A 223 29.07 10.21 12.18
C ASN A 223 28.58 11.43 12.93
N TRP A 224 27.26 11.49 13.16
CA TRP A 224 26.61 12.55 13.93
C TRP A 224 25.21 12.12 14.36
N LYS A 225 24.69 12.83 15.37
CA LYS A 225 23.32 12.77 15.86
C LYS A 225 22.76 14.18 15.78
N ALA A 226 21.59 14.33 15.17
CA ALA A 226 20.96 15.64 15.07
C ALA A 226 20.58 16.20 16.45
N GLU A 227 20.78 17.50 16.63
CA GLU A 227 20.49 18.21 17.87
C GLU A 227 18.98 18.31 18.11
N GLU A 228 18.22 18.64 17.06
CA GLU A 228 16.76 18.78 17.10
C GLU A 228 16.03 17.44 16.94
N GLU A 229 14.70 17.49 17.06
CA GLU A 229 13.81 16.36 16.77
C GLU A 229 13.10 16.60 15.44
N TYR A 230 12.89 15.53 14.68
CA TYR A 230 12.26 15.55 13.37
C TYR A 230 11.20 14.47 13.26
N THR A 231 10.27 14.68 12.34
CA THR A 231 9.21 13.72 12.01
C THR A 231 9.47 13.02 10.68
N LYS A 232 10.21 13.68 9.77
CA LYS A 232 10.58 13.14 8.46
C LYS A 232 11.94 13.69 8.03
N PHE A 233 12.61 12.94 7.16
CA PHE A 233 13.80 13.42 6.46
C PHE A 233 13.84 12.87 5.03
N PHE A 234 14.52 13.60 4.14
CA PHE A 234 14.67 13.24 2.74
C PHE A 234 16.05 13.66 2.22
N PRO A 235 16.92 12.71 1.81
CA PRO A 235 18.16 13.04 1.12
C PRO A 235 17.88 13.80 -0.18
N THR A 236 18.75 14.74 -0.53
CA THR A 236 18.63 15.55 -1.77
C THR A 236 19.46 14.96 -2.91
N GLN A 237 19.19 15.39 -4.16
CA GLN A 237 19.88 14.91 -5.37
C GLN A 237 21.38 15.20 -5.39
N ASN A 238 21.85 16.11 -4.53
CA ASN A 238 23.25 16.54 -4.50
C ASN A 238 24.11 15.74 -3.51
N ASP A 239 23.51 14.81 -2.74
CA ASP A 239 24.13 13.98 -1.69
C ASP A 239 24.86 14.74 -0.57
N LYS A 240 24.74 16.06 -0.55
CA LYS A 240 25.35 16.96 0.44
C LYS A 240 24.33 17.49 1.45
N ASN A 241 23.04 17.32 1.17
CA ASN A 241 21.97 17.88 1.96
C ASN A 241 20.85 16.88 2.27
N ILE A 242 20.18 17.10 3.41
CA ILE A 242 19.00 16.35 3.85
C ILE A 242 17.91 17.36 4.20
N VAL A 243 16.75 17.28 3.55
CA VAL A 243 15.57 18.05 3.95
C VAL A 243 14.97 17.39 5.19
N VAL A 244 14.68 18.16 6.23
CA VAL A 244 14.07 17.68 7.47
C VAL A 244 12.79 18.43 7.78
N VAL A 245 11.81 17.73 8.35
CA VAL A 245 10.54 18.30 8.78
C VAL A 245 10.31 18.01 10.25
N ASN A 246 10.01 19.03 11.02
CA ASN A 246 9.62 18.96 12.43
C ASN A 246 8.15 19.36 12.61
N SER A 247 7.41 18.60 13.43
CA SER A 247 6.09 18.97 13.93
C SER A 247 6.06 18.84 15.45
N LYS A 248 5.56 19.87 16.15
CA LYS A 248 5.46 19.88 17.62
C LYS A 248 4.22 19.12 18.10
N GLY A 249 4.21 17.81 17.91
CA GLY A 249 3.15 16.89 18.37
C GLY A 249 1.98 16.72 17.38
N MET A 250 1.13 15.71 17.64
CA MET A 250 0.05 15.26 16.73
C MET A 250 -0.96 16.37 16.35
N LEU A 251 -1.18 17.34 17.24
CA LEU A 251 -2.16 18.42 17.07
C LEU A 251 -1.56 19.73 16.53
N SER A 252 -0.26 19.76 16.22
CA SER A 252 0.36 20.96 15.70
C SER A 252 -0.20 21.28 14.30
N SER A 253 -0.74 22.48 14.14
CA SER A 253 -1.17 23.00 12.84
C SER A 253 -0.01 23.59 12.02
N LYS A 254 1.20 23.57 12.58
CA LYS A 254 2.41 24.15 12.01
C LYS A 254 3.54 23.12 11.93
N GLU A 255 4.30 23.25 10.86
CA GLU A 255 5.50 22.46 10.63
C GLU A 255 6.68 23.37 10.33
N TYR A 256 7.87 22.86 10.58
CA TYR A 256 9.13 23.58 10.44
C TYR A 256 10.03 22.77 9.53
N LEU A 257 10.54 23.41 8.47
CA LEU A 257 11.44 22.77 7.52
C LEU A 257 12.81 23.41 7.58
N ASN A 258 13.83 22.57 7.55
CA ASN A 258 15.21 23.01 7.37
C ASN A 258 15.93 22.02 6.45
N VAL A 259 17.16 22.35 6.10
CA VAL A 259 18.06 21.49 5.35
C VAL A 259 19.31 21.30 6.18
N LEU A 260 19.73 20.05 6.37
CA LEU A 260 20.95 19.70 7.09
C LEU A 260 22.09 19.44 6.11
N SER A 261 23.32 19.74 6.54
CA SER A 261 24.54 19.24 5.89
C SER A 261 24.73 17.77 6.22
N THR A 262 25.05 16.94 5.21
CA THR A 262 25.35 15.51 5.42
C THR A 262 26.68 15.29 6.16
N GLU A 263 27.57 16.29 6.17
CA GLU A 263 28.88 16.22 6.80
C GLU A 263 28.79 16.20 8.34
N ASN A 264 27.90 17.02 8.91
CA ASN A 264 27.87 17.27 10.35
C ASN A 264 26.47 17.28 10.97
N GLY A 265 25.41 17.10 10.16
CA GLY A 265 24.03 17.07 10.62
C GLY A 265 23.48 18.43 11.09
N LYS A 266 24.19 19.54 10.83
CA LYS A 266 23.75 20.89 11.21
C LYS A 266 22.92 21.54 10.11
N SER A 267 21.97 22.37 10.52
CA SER A 267 21.17 23.19 9.62
C SER A 267 22.04 24.13 8.78
N ILE A 268 21.75 24.21 7.48
CA ILE A 268 22.40 25.14 6.55
C ILE A 268 21.60 26.43 6.37
N TRP A 269 20.29 26.42 6.66
CA TRP A 269 19.49 27.63 6.73
C TRP A 269 19.52 28.18 8.14
N GLU A 270 19.71 29.49 8.24
CA GLU A 270 19.79 30.21 9.53
C GLU A 270 18.50 30.05 10.34
N GLU A 271 17.35 30.14 9.67
CA GLU A 271 16.04 29.92 10.27
C GLU A 271 15.26 28.81 9.55
N SER A 272 14.57 27.99 10.32
CA SER A 272 13.65 27.00 9.76
C SER A 272 12.40 27.68 9.18
N ILE A 273 11.98 27.24 8.00
CA ILE A 273 10.75 27.70 7.35
C ILE A 273 9.56 27.22 8.18
N LYS A 274 8.90 28.14 8.88
CA LYS A 274 7.66 27.87 9.61
C LYS A 274 6.46 27.96 8.66
N THR A 275 5.75 26.87 8.46
CA THR A 275 4.58 26.82 7.58
C THR A 275 3.38 26.09 8.21
N LYS A 276 2.23 26.07 7.52
CA LYS A 276 1.13 25.14 7.84
C LYS A 276 1.61 23.69 7.60
N LYS A 277 0.76 22.69 7.81
CA LYS A 277 1.08 21.30 7.47
C LYS A 277 1.62 21.18 6.03
N VAL A 278 2.74 20.50 5.84
CA VAL A 278 3.35 20.18 4.56
C VAL A 278 2.52 19.08 3.90
N VAL A 279 2.27 19.23 2.61
CA VAL A 279 1.56 18.26 1.80
C VAL A 279 2.58 17.31 1.16
N TYR A 280 3.54 17.87 0.43
CA TYR A 280 4.65 17.13 -0.18
C TYR A 280 5.79 18.10 -0.54
N LEU A 281 6.91 17.53 -0.97
CA LEU A 281 8.13 18.23 -1.36
C LEU A 281 8.58 17.79 -2.75
N GLU A 282 9.28 18.66 -3.46
CA GLU A 282 10.04 18.27 -4.65
C GLU A 282 11.44 18.87 -4.62
N ASP A 283 12.44 18.06 -4.93
CA ASP A 283 13.82 18.50 -5.12
C ASP A 283 14.10 18.69 -6.61
N TRP A 284 14.54 19.90 -6.99
CA TRP A 284 14.88 20.30 -8.36
C TRP A 284 16.40 20.54 -8.53
N GLY A 285 17.21 19.95 -7.66
CA GLY A 285 18.67 19.96 -7.66
C GLY A 285 19.27 21.19 -6.97
N THR A 286 18.85 22.39 -7.38
CA THR A 286 19.31 23.66 -6.79
C THR A 286 18.26 24.38 -5.97
N LYS A 287 17.02 23.92 -6.03
CA LYS A 287 15.87 24.51 -5.35
C LYS A 287 14.90 23.41 -4.91
N LEU A 288 14.09 23.73 -3.91
CA LEU A 288 13.05 22.86 -3.37
C LEU A 288 11.68 23.47 -3.63
N LEU A 289 10.75 22.72 -4.21
CA LEU A 289 9.33 23.06 -4.15
C LEU A 289 8.80 22.57 -2.80
N ILE A 290 8.30 23.50 -1.98
CA ILE A 290 7.66 23.18 -0.71
C ILE A 290 6.18 23.48 -0.84
N ALA A 291 5.35 22.44 -0.81
CA ALA A 291 3.91 22.54 -0.85
C ALA A 291 3.30 22.30 0.55
N HIS A 292 2.46 23.22 0.99
CA HIS A 292 1.81 23.19 2.30
C HIS A 292 0.36 23.65 2.21
N TYR A 293 -0.43 23.46 3.27
CA TYR A 293 -1.86 23.79 3.35
C TYR A 293 -2.22 25.28 3.15
N GLY A 294 -1.25 26.15 2.86
CA GLY A 294 -1.47 27.57 2.60
C GLY A 294 -1.02 28.01 1.21
N GLY A 295 -0.33 27.16 0.45
CA GLY A 295 0.33 27.53 -0.78
C GLY A 295 1.53 26.65 -1.07
N PHE A 296 2.23 27.00 -2.15
CA PHE A 296 3.52 26.41 -2.46
C PHE A 296 4.44 27.47 -3.06
N ASN A 297 5.74 27.23 -2.92
CA ASN A 297 6.78 28.10 -3.47
C ASN A 297 8.05 27.28 -3.72
N PHE A 298 8.92 27.82 -4.54
CA PHE A 298 10.30 27.37 -4.63
C PHE A 298 11.17 28.09 -3.61
N PHE A 299 12.10 27.35 -3.02
CA PHE A 299 13.10 27.85 -2.10
C PHE A 299 14.48 27.48 -2.64
N ASP A 300 15.40 28.43 -2.64
CA ASP A 300 16.80 28.13 -2.99
C ASP A 300 17.39 27.16 -1.95
N LEU A 301 18.01 26.08 -2.42
CA LEU A 301 18.45 25.01 -1.53
C LEU A 301 19.56 25.46 -0.57
N LYS A 302 20.39 26.44 -0.97
CA LYS A 302 21.54 26.88 -0.16
C LYS A 302 21.15 27.89 0.91
N THR A 303 20.30 28.83 0.54
CA THR A 303 19.95 30.00 1.37
C THR A 303 18.65 29.83 2.12
N GLY A 304 17.70 29.05 1.60
CA GLY A 304 16.34 28.98 2.11
C GLY A 304 15.47 30.16 1.69
N ASP A 305 15.95 31.02 0.79
CA ASP A 305 15.20 32.16 0.30
C ASP A 305 14.10 31.74 -0.68
N LYS A 306 12.93 32.38 -0.57
CA LYS A 306 11.84 32.20 -1.53
C LYS A 306 12.26 32.70 -2.91
N ILE A 307 12.04 31.87 -3.93
CA ILE A 307 12.28 32.23 -5.33
C ILE A 307 11.12 33.09 -5.84
N TRP A 308 9.87 32.76 -5.51
CA TRP A 308 8.75 33.63 -5.83
C TRP A 308 8.46 34.60 -4.68
N LYS A 309 8.20 35.87 -5.01
CA LYS A 309 7.92 36.94 -4.03
C LYS A 309 6.76 36.60 -3.09
N LYS A 310 5.78 35.83 -3.57
CA LYS A 310 4.64 35.34 -2.80
C LYS A 310 4.40 33.89 -3.16
N ASP A 311 3.89 33.12 -2.19
CA ASP A 311 3.46 31.76 -2.44
C ASP A 311 2.28 31.78 -3.42
N ALA A 312 2.22 30.78 -4.29
CA ALA A 312 1.01 30.53 -5.05
C ALA A 312 -0.14 30.26 -4.06
N ARG A 313 -1.32 30.84 -4.31
CA ARG A 313 -2.51 30.67 -3.42
C ARG A 313 -2.73 29.19 -3.21
N GLY A 314 -2.86 28.75 -1.96
CA GLY A 314 -3.13 27.34 -1.68
C GLY A 314 -3.72 27.10 -0.31
N ASP A 315 -4.69 27.92 0.13
CA ASP A 315 -5.50 27.47 1.27
C ASP A 315 -6.08 26.11 0.91
N GLY A 316 -5.93 25.13 1.80
CA GLY A 316 -6.29 23.74 1.51
C GLY A 316 -5.62 23.16 0.26
N LEU A 317 -4.35 23.46 -0.01
CA LEU A 317 -3.61 22.87 -1.15
C LEU A 317 -3.68 21.34 -1.11
N LYS A 318 -4.19 20.73 -2.19
CA LYS A 318 -4.32 19.27 -2.31
C LYS A 318 -3.21 18.66 -3.15
N ARG A 319 -2.87 19.32 -4.26
CA ARG A 319 -2.02 18.73 -5.30
C ARG A 319 -1.39 19.82 -6.15
N VAL A 320 -0.15 19.60 -6.58
CA VAL A 320 0.46 20.30 -7.72
C VAL A 320 1.00 19.25 -8.67
N ILE A 321 0.89 19.53 -9.96
CA ILE A 321 1.34 18.70 -11.06
C ILE A 321 2.20 19.59 -11.93
N ALA A 322 3.50 19.26 -12.02
CA ALA A 322 4.37 19.87 -13.01
C ALA A 322 3.97 19.36 -14.40
N ILE A 323 3.67 20.29 -15.31
CA ILE A 323 3.36 20.03 -16.71
C ILE A 323 4.40 20.80 -17.51
N GLU A 324 5.46 20.10 -17.93
CA GLU A 324 6.66 20.74 -18.47
C GLU A 324 7.23 21.74 -17.44
N GLN A 325 7.17 23.04 -17.73
CA GLN A 325 7.60 24.11 -16.82
C GLN A 325 6.44 24.81 -16.10
N ASP A 326 5.19 24.49 -16.45
CA ASP A 326 4.00 25.03 -15.81
C ASP A 326 3.59 24.16 -14.62
N PHE A 327 2.73 24.71 -13.76
CA PHE A 327 2.22 24.04 -12.57
C PHE A 327 0.69 24.11 -12.53
N LEU A 328 0.06 22.96 -12.74
CA LEU A 328 -1.37 22.76 -12.50
C LEU A 328 -1.56 22.36 -11.04
N TYR A 329 -2.32 23.12 -10.27
CA TYR A 329 -2.54 22.82 -8.85
C TYR A 329 -3.99 22.96 -8.43
N VAL A 330 -4.31 22.33 -7.30
CA VAL A 330 -5.62 22.36 -6.64
C VAL A 330 -5.48 22.95 -5.25
N ALA A 331 -6.26 24.00 -4.99
CA ALA A 331 -6.41 24.66 -3.70
C ALA A 331 -7.89 24.66 -3.33
N GLU A 332 -8.22 24.24 -2.10
CA GLU A 332 -9.61 23.99 -1.67
C GLU A 332 -10.32 23.02 -2.63
N ASN A 333 -11.29 23.53 -3.37
CA ASN A 333 -12.12 22.82 -4.33
C ASN A 333 -11.94 23.36 -5.76
N GLU A 334 -10.92 24.19 -6.00
CA GLU A 334 -10.64 24.82 -7.28
C GLU A 334 -9.25 24.47 -7.80
N MET A 335 -9.06 24.51 -9.12
CA MET A 335 -7.76 24.37 -9.77
C MET A 335 -7.31 25.63 -10.51
N MET A 336 -5.99 25.75 -10.70
CA MET A 336 -5.34 26.85 -11.41
C MET A 336 -4.08 26.36 -12.12
N LEU A 337 -3.75 27.02 -13.23
CA LEU A 337 -2.49 26.87 -13.95
C LEU A 337 -1.62 28.13 -13.75
N ILE A 338 -0.38 27.94 -13.32
CA ILE A 338 0.63 28.99 -13.24
C ILE A 338 1.88 28.60 -14.04
N ASP A 339 2.66 29.59 -14.46
CA ASP A 339 3.95 29.37 -15.10
C ASP A 339 5.07 29.09 -14.10
N LYS A 340 6.29 28.88 -14.63
CA LYS A 340 7.52 28.65 -13.85
C LYS A 340 7.90 29.77 -12.88
N ASP A 341 7.43 30.98 -13.14
CA ASP A 341 7.73 32.18 -12.36
C ASP A 341 6.62 32.49 -11.33
N GLY A 342 5.62 31.59 -11.23
CA GLY A 342 4.52 31.70 -10.29
C GLY A 342 3.38 32.61 -10.76
N GLN A 343 3.36 33.00 -12.03
CA GLN A 343 2.32 33.87 -12.59
C GLN A 343 1.14 33.05 -13.12
N LYS A 344 -0.08 33.58 -12.95
CA LYS A 344 -1.31 32.91 -13.40
C LYS A 344 -1.37 32.87 -14.93
N LEU A 345 -1.56 31.68 -15.48
CA LEU A 345 -1.85 31.48 -16.90
C LEU A 345 -3.36 31.52 -17.17
N TRP A 346 -4.19 31.07 -16.21
CA TRP A 346 -5.64 31.22 -16.30
C TRP A 346 -6.14 32.48 -15.59
N LYS A 347 -7.19 33.09 -16.15
CA LYS A 347 -7.77 34.34 -15.61
C LYS A 347 -8.38 34.16 -14.21
N LYS A 348 -8.94 32.99 -13.93
CA LYS A 348 -9.62 32.66 -12.67
C LYS A 348 -9.43 31.19 -12.31
N PHE A 349 -9.61 30.88 -11.03
CA PHE A 349 -9.69 29.52 -10.55
C PHE A 349 -10.91 28.82 -11.14
N ILE A 350 -10.77 27.52 -11.37
CA ILE A 350 -11.83 26.67 -11.92
C ILE A 350 -12.30 25.71 -10.84
N GLU A 351 -13.54 25.83 -10.43
CA GLU A 351 -14.18 24.92 -9.46
C GLU A 351 -14.30 23.49 -10.01
N ILE A 352 -13.75 22.53 -9.26
CA ILE A 352 -13.67 21.09 -9.58
C ILE A 352 -14.28 20.18 -8.51
N ALA A 353 -14.75 20.73 -7.39
CA ALA A 353 -15.39 20.00 -6.30
C ALA A 353 -16.37 20.89 -5.53
N ASP A 354 -17.30 20.30 -4.76
CA ASP A 354 -18.13 21.05 -3.82
C ASP A 354 -17.44 21.20 -2.45
N ASP A 355 -16.62 20.21 -2.08
CA ASP A 355 -15.91 20.19 -0.80
C ASP A 355 -14.38 20.18 -0.97
N LYS A 356 -13.69 20.89 -0.09
CA LYS A 356 -12.23 20.96 -0.02
C LYS A 356 -11.57 19.67 0.50
N GLU A 357 -12.32 18.64 0.86
CA GLU A 357 -11.82 17.31 1.22
C GLU A 357 -12.17 16.28 0.13
N ASP A 358 -12.87 16.68 -0.94
CA ASP A 358 -13.24 15.77 -2.04
C ASP A 358 -12.00 15.07 -2.64
N PRO A 359 -12.08 13.74 -2.86
CA PRO A 359 -11.01 12.99 -3.48
C PRO A 359 -10.84 13.42 -4.95
N ILE A 360 -9.59 13.41 -5.42
CA ILE A 360 -9.23 13.65 -6.82
C ILE A 360 -8.80 12.31 -7.42
N PHE A 361 -9.67 11.69 -8.20
CA PHE A 361 -9.37 10.43 -8.88
C PHE A 361 -8.46 10.62 -10.09
N TYR A 362 -8.68 11.70 -10.83
CA TYR A 362 -7.82 12.09 -11.93
C TYR A 362 -7.70 13.61 -12.03
N LEU A 363 -6.50 14.07 -12.34
CA LEU A 363 -6.21 15.42 -12.76
C LEU A 363 -4.98 15.36 -13.66
N GLY A 364 -5.08 15.82 -14.90
CA GLY A 364 -3.96 15.75 -15.82
C GLY A 364 -4.25 16.35 -17.19
N ARG A 365 -3.17 16.66 -17.91
CA ARG A 365 -3.25 17.12 -19.30
C ARG A 365 -3.50 15.94 -20.23
N VAL A 366 -4.49 16.10 -21.10
CA VAL A 366 -4.84 15.16 -22.17
C VAL A 366 -4.92 15.95 -23.47
N GLY A 367 -3.85 15.90 -24.27
CA GLY A 367 -3.69 16.74 -25.46
C GLY A 367 -3.64 18.23 -25.12
N GLU A 368 -4.54 19.02 -25.70
CA GLU A 368 -4.72 20.46 -25.41
C GLU A 368 -5.75 20.72 -24.29
N LYS A 369 -6.24 19.67 -23.62
CA LYS A 369 -7.23 19.74 -22.55
C LYS A 369 -6.60 19.36 -21.22
N VAL A 370 -7.22 19.76 -20.11
CA VAL A 370 -6.99 19.21 -18.77
C VAL A 370 -8.29 18.53 -18.34
N MET A 371 -8.22 17.23 -18.06
CA MET A 371 -9.35 16.49 -17.53
C MET A 371 -9.25 16.43 -16.00
N TYR A 372 -10.38 16.58 -15.32
CA TYR A 372 -10.49 16.33 -13.90
C TYR A 372 -11.66 15.42 -13.59
N LEU A 373 -11.45 14.55 -12.62
CA LEU A 373 -12.44 13.64 -12.07
C LEU A 373 -12.28 13.62 -10.54
N THR A 374 -13.27 14.13 -9.83
CA THR A 374 -13.30 14.22 -8.37
C THR A 374 -14.48 13.43 -7.80
N GLY A 375 -14.60 13.41 -6.46
CA GLY A 375 -15.78 12.88 -5.76
C GLY A 375 -17.09 13.54 -6.17
N THR A 376 -17.05 14.81 -6.60
CA THR A 376 -18.24 15.59 -6.92
C THR A 376 -18.41 15.85 -8.40
N TYR A 377 -17.32 16.10 -9.13
CA TYR A 377 -17.39 16.56 -10.52
C TYR A 377 -16.45 15.84 -11.47
N GLY A 378 -16.95 15.61 -12.68
CA GLY A 378 -16.15 15.32 -13.86
C GLY A 378 -16.32 16.38 -14.94
N ASN A 379 -15.22 16.86 -15.53
CA ASN A 379 -15.22 17.75 -16.70
C ASN A 379 -13.82 17.80 -17.36
N MET A 380 -13.72 18.58 -18.44
CA MET A 380 -12.48 18.97 -19.08
C MET A 380 -12.43 20.49 -19.26
N VAL A 381 -11.22 21.05 -19.25
CA VAL A 381 -10.97 22.47 -19.56
C VAL A 381 -9.93 22.58 -20.66
N ASP A 382 -10.01 23.66 -21.44
CA ASP A 382 -8.92 24.03 -22.35
C ASP A 382 -7.65 24.40 -21.55
N TYR A 383 -6.51 23.81 -21.91
CA TYR A 383 -5.24 23.98 -21.18
C TYR A 383 -4.76 25.43 -21.17
N LYS A 384 -4.96 26.18 -22.27
CA LYS A 384 -4.41 27.54 -22.42
C LYS A 384 -5.26 28.57 -21.68
N THR A 385 -6.58 28.41 -21.71
CA THR A 385 -7.54 29.42 -21.24
C THR A 385 -8.20 29.08 -19.92
N GLY A 386 -8.23 27.80 -19.53
CA GLY A 386 -8.96 27.30 -18.36
C GLY A 386 -10.48 27.28 -18.55
N VAL A 387 -10.98 27.48 -19.78
CA VAL A 387 -12.43 27.46 -20.05
C VAL A 387 -12.92 26.03 -20.04
N LYS A 388 -13.97 25.75 -19.24
CA LYS A 388 -14.67 24.44 -19.23
C LYS A 388 -15.22 24.14 -20.62
N LEU A 389 -14.92 22.96 -21.12
CA LEU A 389 -15.44 22.46 -22.40
C LEU A 389 -16.95 22.23 -22.28
N TRP A 390 -17.38 21.57 -21.20
CA TRP A 390 -18.81 21.42 -20.94
C TRP A 390 -19.31 22.55 -20.05
N LYS A 391 -20.39 23.20 -20.49
CA LYS A 391 -21.02 24.34 -19.80
C LYS A 391 -21.36 24.03 -18.33
N ARG A 392 -21.64 22.77 -18.01
CA ARG A 392 -21.87 22.26 -16.65
C ARG A 392 -21.05 21.00 -16.42
N ASN A 393 -20.56 20.82 -15.20
CA ASN A 393 -19.93 19.59 -14.76
C ASN A 393 -20.92 18.43 -14.83
N ILE A 394 -20.41 17.20 -15.04
CA ILE A 394 -21.11 16.00 -14.58
C ILE A 394 -21.06 16.04 -13.05
N LYS A 395 -22.21 16.13 -12.38
CA LYS A 395 -22.30 16.16 -10.91
C LYS A 395 -22.63 14.75 -10.40
N PHE A 396 -21.78 14.24 -9.53
CA PHE A 396 -21.96 12.96 -8.86
C PHE A 396 -22.78 13.12 -7.58
N ASN A 397 -23.47 12.06 -7.18
CA ASN A 397 -24.15 11.94 -5.90
C ASN A 397 -23.11 11.63 -4.81
N ASP A 398 -22.98 12.56 -3.86
CA ASP A 398 -22.04 12.50 -2.74
C ASP A 398 -22.32 11.37 -1.74
N LYS A 399 -23.54 10.81 -1.75
CA LYS A 399 -23.93 9.67 -0.90
C LYS A 399 -23.57 8.32 -1.50
N ARG A 400 -23.01 8.28 -2.71
CA ARG A 400 -22.66 7.07 -3.46
C ARG A 400 -21.16 7.05 -3.81
N PRO A 401 -20.53 5.87 -3.90
CA PRO A 401 -19.14 5.80 -4.32
C PRO A 401 -19.00 6.29 -5.76
N VAL A 402 -17.91 7.00 -6.03
CA VAL A 402 -17.43 7.27 -7.39
C VAL A 402 -16.33 6.28 -7.69
N LEU A 403 -16.56 5.39 -8.65
CA LEU A 403 -15.62 4.31 -8.99
C LEU A 403 -15.12 4.51 -10.42
N PRO A 404 -13.88 4.98 -10.61
CA PRO A 404 -13.29 5.16 -11.93
C PRO A 404 -12.35 4.01 -12.33
N THR A 405 -12.34 3.68 -13.62
CA THR A 405 -11.31 2.83 -14.23
C THR A 405 -10.84 3.45 -15.55
N TYR A 406 -9.55 3.28 -15.85
CA TYR A 406 -8.94 3.83 -17.07
C TYR A 406 -9.07 2.83 -18.22
N ASP A 407 -9.50 3.33 -19.37
CA ASP A 407 -9.54 2.61 -20.64
C ASP A 407 -8.41 3.07 -21.55
N GLU A 408 -7.34 2.28 -21.58
CA GLU A 408 -6.14 2.54 -22.37
C GLU A 408 -6.45 2.63 -23.87
N ALA A 409 -7.39 1.83 -24.37
CA ALA A 409 -7.69 1.75 -25.80
C ALA A 409 -8.24 3.07 -26.36
N THR A 410 -8.97 3.82 -25.53
CA THR A 410 -9.58 5.09 -25.93
C THR A 410 -9.05 6.29 -25.15
N ASN A 411 -8.04 6.08 -24.29
CA ASN A 411 -7.50 7.11 -23.38
C ASN A 411 -8.61 7.82 -22.59
N SER A 412 -9.59 7.04 -22.12
CA SER A 412 -10.80 7.53 -21.46
C SER A 412 -10.96 6.96 -20.05
N TYR A 413 -11.88 7.52 -19.27
CA TYR A 413 -12.26 6.96 -17.97
C TYR A 413 -13.70 6.48 -17.99
N LEU A 414 -13.91 5.24 -17.55
CA LEU A 414 -15.24 4.69 -17.26
C LEU A 414 -15.53 4.91 -15.79
N VAL A 415 -16.67 5.50 -15.47
CA VAL A 415 -16.98 5.96 -14.11
C VAL A 415 -18.38 5.52 -13.71
N TYR A 416 -18.48 4.82 -12.58
CA TYR A 416 -19.74 4.50 -11.92
C TYR A 416 -20.06 5.52 -10.82
N ASN A 417 -21.29 6.01 -10.76
CA ASN A 417 -21.86 6.73 -9.62
C ASN A 417 -23.40 6.77 -9.72
N ASP A 418 -24.10 6.53 -8.60
CA ASP A 418 -25.57 6.63 -8.49
C ASP A 418 -26.32 5.88 -9.59
N GLU A 419 -26.05 4.58 -9.70
CA GLU A 419 -26.63 3.69 -10.71
C GLU A 419 -26.28 4.04 -12.17
N GLU A 420 -25.46 5.05 -12.43
CA GLU A 420 -25.11 5.51 -13.77
C GLU A 420 -23.64 5.22 -14.12
N LEU A 421 -23.41 4.83 -15.37
CA LEU A 421 -22.10 4.57 -15.92
C LEU A 421 -21.78 5.55 -17.04
N TYR A 422 -20.69 6.30 -16.86
CA TYR A 422 -20.23 7.36 -17.75
C TYR A 422 -18.93 6.96 -18.46
N LYS A 423 -18.73 7.49 -19.66
CA LYS A 423 -17.44 7.46 -20.36
C LYS A 423 -16.91 8.88 -20.57
N PHE A 424 -15.80 9.21 -19.93
CA PHE A 424 -15.08 10.48 -20.07
C PHE A 424 -14.01 10.33 -21.15
N ASP A 425 -14.42 10.53 -22.41
CA ASP A 425 -13.56 10.38 -23.59
C ASP A 425 -13.02 11.76 -24.03
N PRO A 426 -11.68 11.97 -24.03
CA PRO A 426 -11.09 13.27 -24.35
C PRO A 426 -11.27 13.69 -25.82
N SER A 427 -11.65 12.77 -26.70
CA SER A 427 -11.97 13.08 -28.10
C SER A 427 -13.34 13.73 -28.28
N ILE A 428 -14.22 13.67 -27.27
CA ILE A 428 -15.56 14.23 -27.31
C ILE A 428 -15.54 15.66 -26.76
N ASP A 429 -16.21 16.57 -27.47
CA ASP A 429 -16.34 17.97 -27.05
C ASP A 429 -17.64 18.24 -26.28
N ASP A 430 -18.65 17.41 -26.46
CA ASP A 430 -19.93 17.46 -25.75
C ASP A 430 -19.90 16.73 -24.40
N LYS A 431 -20.83 17.12 -23.52
CA LYS A 431 -21.03 16.49 -22.21
C LYS A 431 -21.42 15.01 -22.42
N PRO A 432 -20.78 14.04 -21.74
CA PRO A 432 -21.14 12.64 -21.87
C PRO A 432 -22.49 12.36 -21.21
N GLU A 433 -23.35 11.62 -21.90
CA GLU A 433 -24.51 10.98 -21.30
C GLU A 433 -24.10 9.61 -20.72
N PRO A 434 -24.80 9.10 -19.68
CA PRO A 434 -24.55 7.74 -19.20
C PRO A 434 -24.74 6.73 -20.32
N PHE A 435 -23.76 5.85 -20.53
CA PHE A 435 -23.91 4.74 -21.47
C PHE A 435 -24.75 3.59 -20.88
N ALA A 436 -24.92 3.58 -19.55
CA ALA A 436 -25.79 2.62 -18.87
C ALA A 436 -26.42 3.22 -17.61
N LYS A 437 -27.59 2.69 -17.25
CA LYS A 437 -28.23 2.83 -15.94
C LYS A 437 -28.52 1.45 -15.36
N VAL A 438 -28.07 1.18 -14.14
CA VAL A 438 -28.03 -0.16 -13.55
C VAL A 438 -28.57 -0.20 -12.13
N ASN A 439 -29.24 -1.29 -11.74
CA ASN A 439 -29.89 -1.39 -10.43
C ASN A 439 -29.03 -2.19 -9.44
N VAL A 440 -28.11 -1.50 -8.75
CA VAL A 440 -27.22 -2.10 -7.74
C VAL A 440 -27.90 -2.09 -6.36
N LYS A 441 -27.89 -3.21 -5.65
CA LYS A 441 -28.63 -3.39 -4.40
C LYS A 441 -27.92 -2.85 -3.17
N ASN A 442 -26.60 -2.97 -3.10
CA ASN A 442 -25.73 -2.52 -2.00
C ASN A 442 -24.76 -1.47 -2.50
N GLU A 443 -25.28 -0.49 -3.23
CA GLU A 443 -24.47 0.52 -3.91
C GLU A 443 -23.47 1.23 -2.99
N GLN A 444 -23.87 1.54 -1.75
CA GLN A 444 -23.01 2.24 -0.78
C GLN A 444 -21.75 1.45 -0.40
N ASP A 445 -21.79 0.13 -0.54
CA ASP A 445 -20.69 -0.76 -0.18
C ASP A 445 -19.82 -1.15 -1.39
N LEU A 446 -20.15 -0.70 -2.61
CA LEU A 446 -19.29 -0.95 -3.78
C LEU A 446 -17.93 -0.29 -3.58
N ASN A 447 -16.87 -1.02 -3.94
CA ASN A 447 -15.50 -0.57 -3.73
C ASN A 447 -14.56 -0.85 -4.91
N SER A 448 -15.04 -1.49 -5.97
CA SER A 448 -14.21 -1.76 -7.15
C SER A 448 -14.97 -1.66 -8.47
N ILE A 449 -14.23 -1.27 -9.51
CA ILE A 449 -14.64 -1.28 -10.92
C ILE A 449 -13.47 -1.77 -11.78
N GLU A 450 -13.74 -2.71 -12.69
CA GLU A 450 -12.77 -3.25 -13.62
C GLU A 450 -13.23 -3.13 -15.07
N ASN A 451 -12.34 -2.65 -15.93
CA ASN A 451 -12.55 -2.56 -17.37
C ASN A 451 -12.24 -3.91 -18.06
N PHE A 452 -13.10 -4.32 -18.98
CA PHE A 452 -12.98 -5.47 -19.87
C PHE A 452 -13.24 -5.03 -21.32
N PRO A 453 -12.78 -5.78 -22.35
CA PRO A 453 -13.03 -5.41 -23.75
C PRO A 453 -14.51 -5.21 -24.12
N TRP A 454 -15.43 -5.80 -23.35
CA TRP A 454 -16.87 -5.69 -23.57
C TRP A 454 -17.56 -4.60 -22.73
N GLY A 455 -16.91 -4.03 -21.71
CA GLY A 455 -17.54 -3.12 -20.74
C GLY A 455 -16.88 -3.16 -19.36
N VAL A 456 -17.66 -3.09 -18.29
CA VAL A 456 -17.15 -3.02 -16.91
C VAL A 456 -17.73 -4.10 -16.01
N ALA A 457 -16.97 -4.51 -15.00
CA ALA A 457 -17.48 -5.20 -13.83
C ALA A 457 -17.38 -4.29 -12.60
N ILE A 458 -18.45 -4.17 -11.83
CA ILE A 458 -18.47 -3.46 -10.53
C ILE A 458 -18.61 -4.49 -9.42
N SER A 459 -17.90 -4.28 -8.31
CA SER A 459 -17.94 -5.20 -7.17
C SER A 459 -17.85 -4.51 -5.82
N GLY A 460 -18.45 -5.16 -4.82
CA GLY A 460 -18.37 -4.83 -3.41
C GLY A 460 -18.32 -6.11 -2.56
N PRO A 461 -18.43 -5.99 -1.23
CA PRO A 461 -18.29 -7.12 -0.30
C PRO A 461 -19.27 -8.27 -0.53
N VAL A 462 -20.43 -8.02 -1.14
CA VAL A 462 -21.49 -9.02 -1.35
C VAL A 462 -22.19 -8.92 -2.70
N GLU A 463 -21.64 -8.17 -3.64
CA GLU A 463 -22.31 -7.91 -4.91
C GLU A 463 -21.30 -7.77 -6.04
N VAL A 464 -21.60 -8.36 -7.19
CA VAL A 464 -20.80 -8.26 -8.42
C VAL A 464 -21.73 -8.14 -9.61
N MET A 465 -21.50 -7.18 -10.51
CA MET A 465 -22.32 -6.95 -11.69
C MET A 465 -21.45 -6.62 -12.90
N GLY A 466 -21.77 -7.20 -14.06
CA GLY A 466 -21.13 -6.90 -15.34
C GLY A 466 -22.05 -6.13 -16.28
N VAL A 467 -21.55 -5.06 -16.89
CA VAL A 467 -22.33 -4.14 -17.75
C VAL A 467 -21.56 -3.85 -19.03
N ALA A 468 -22.16 -4.13 -20.18
CA ALA A 468 -21.56 -3.85 -21.48
C ALA A 468 -21.57 -2.35 -21.82
N LEU A 469 -20.72 -1.92 -22.76
CA LEU A 469 -20.64 -0.52 -23.20
C LEU A 469 -21.92 -0.01 -23.89
N ASP A 470 -22.80 -0.91 -24.32
CA ASP A 470 -24.13 -0.58 -24.86
C ASP A 470 -25.22 -0.46 -23.77
N GLY A 471 -24.83 -0.63 -22.51
CA GLY A 471 -25.72 -0.56 -21.35
C GLY A 471 -26.35 -1.89 -20.92
N THR A 472 -26.10 -2.98 -21.65
CA THR A 472 -26.67 -4.29 -21.32
C THR A 472 -26.03 -4.87 -20.06
N VAL A 473 -26.84 -5.21 -19.05
CA VAL A 473 -26.39 -5.97 -17.87
C VAL A 473 -26.13 -7.42 -18.30
N LYS A 474 -24.87 -7.85 -18.26
CA LYS A 474 -24.46 -9.21 -18.64
C LYS A 474 -24.70 -10.22 -17.51
N TYR A 475 -24.50 -9.82 -16.26
CA TYR A 475 -24.73 -10.64 -15.08
C TYR A 475 -24.87 -9.78 -13.83
N HIS A 476 -25.51 -10.32 -12.78
CA HIS A 476 -25.67 -9.67 -11.48
C HIS A 476 -25.77 -10.72 -10.36
N ASN A 477 -24.73 -10.82 -9.53
CA ASN A 477 -24.66 -11.76 -8.42
C ASN A 477 -24.74 -11.02 -7.08
N LEU A 478 -25.63 -11.48 -6.20
CA LEU A 478 -25.88 -10.88 -4.89
C LEU A 478 -25.82 -11.95 -3.78
N TYR A 479 -25.14 -11.62 -2.68
CA TYR A 479 -24.91 -12.55 -1.57
C TYR A 479 -25.36 -11.96 -0.23
N LYS A 480 -25.63 -12.83 0.75
CA LYS A 480 -25.97 -12.42 2.12
C LYS A 480 -24.69 -12.22 2.93
N GLN A 481 -24.55 -11.08 3.60
CA GLN A 481 -23.42 -10.84 4.51
C GLN A 481 -23.43 -11.85 5.68
N PRO A 482 -22.26 -12.41 6.06
CA PRO A 482 -22.10 -13.01 7.37
C PRO A 482 -22.13 -11.88 8.40
N GLY A 483 -22.80 -12.07 9.55
CA GLY A 483 -23.05 -11.00 10.55
C GLY A 483 -21.81 -10.22 11.01
N GLU A 484 -21.99 -9.25 11.92
CA GLU A 484 -21.01 -8.19 12.24
C GLU A 484 -19.55 -8.63 12.53
N THR A 485 -19.35 -9.80 13.15
CA THR A 485 -18.02 -10.42 13.36
C THR A 485 -17.31 -10.77 12.04
N GLY A 486 -18.04 -11.16 11.00
CA GLY A 486 -17.51 -11.45 9.66
C GLY A 486 -17.02 -10.21 8.92
N ARG A 487 -17.66 -9.05 9.13
CA ARG A 487 -17.20 -7.74 8.62
C ARG A 487 -15.85 -7.32 9.22
N ARG A 488 -15.57 -7.68 10.48
CA ARG A 488 -14.26 -7.43 11.11
C ARG A 488 -13.17 -8.34 10.55
N LEU A 489 -13.50 -9.59 10.23
CA LEU A 489 -12.57 -10.53 9.60
C LEU A 489 -12.13 -10.11 8.20
N LEU A 490 -13.07 -9.58 7.40
CA LEU A 490 -12.79 -9.01 6.07
C LEU A 490 -11.83 -7.79 6.10
N LYS A 491 -11.74 -7.10 7.25
CA LYS A 491 -10.78 -6.01 7.46
C LYS A 491 -9.40 -6.50 7.93
N GLY A 492 -9.31 -7.73 8.45
CA GLY A 492 -8.09 -8.32 9.03
C GLY A 492 -7.37 -9.31 8.10
N VAL A 493 -8.07 -9.93 7.17
CA VAL A 493 -7.45 -10.73 6.10
C VAL A 493 -6.94 -9.78 5.03
N SER A 494 -5.63 -9.73 4.85
CA SER A 494 -4.99 -9.07 3.71
C SER A 494 -5.47 -9.75 2.43
N ILE A 495 -6.53 -9.24 1.81
CA ILE A 495 -6.91 -9.61 0.44
C ILE A 495 -5.82 -9.04 -0.47
N ALA A 496 -4.72 -9.79 -0.61
CA ALA A 496 -3.61 -9.50 -1.47
C ALA A 496 -4.04 -9.74 -2.93
N GLY A 497 -4.48 -8.68 -3.60
CA GLY A 497 -4.81 -8.75 -5.01
C GLY A 497 -5.63 -7.55 -5.45
N SER A 498 -5.02 -6.68 -6.25
CA SER A 498 -5.58 -5.47 -6.88
C SER A 498 -5.93 -4.26 -5.99
N GLN A 499 -6.53 -4.40 -4.81
CA GLN A 499 -6.98 -3.23 -4.04
C GLN A 499 -5.86 -2.53 -3.27
N ILE A 500 -4.84 -3.25 -2.80
CA ILE A 500 -3.76 -2.67 -1.99
C ILE A 500 -2.95 -1.63 -2.78
N ALA A 501 -2.72 -1.82 -4.08
CA ALA A 501 -1.91 -0.87 -4.85
C ALA A 501 -2.66 0.43 -5.21
N ALA A 502 -3.92 0.33 -5.67
CA ALA A 502 -4.72 1.49 -6.04
C ALA A 502 -5.28 2.21 -4.80
N ALA A 503 -5.78 1.46 -3.81
CA ALA A 503 -6.23 2.03 -2.55
C ALA A 503 -5.07 2.57 -1.73
N ALA A 504 -3.86 1.97 -1.70
CA ALA A 504 -2.73 2.61 -1.02
C ALA A 504 -2.38 3.96 -1.66
N SER A 505 -2.42 4.08 -3.00
CA SER A 505 -2.15 5.36 -3.68
C SER A 505 -3.25 6.42 -3.46
N ALA A 506 -4.52 6.01 -3.37
CA ALA A 506 -5.65 6.91 -3.14
C ALA A 506 -5.87 7.23 -1.64
N ILE A 507 -5.63 6.27 -0.75
CA ILE A 507 -5.73 6.42 0.72
C ILE A 507 -4.55 7.24 1.25
N SER A 508 -3.33 7.08 0.70
CA SER A 508 -2.22 7.97 1.07
C SER A 508 -2.41 9.41 0.56
N ALA A 509 -3.21 9.60 -0.50
CA ALA A 509 -3.62 10.93 -0.96
C ALA A 509 -4.82 11.52 -0.17
N ALA A 510 -5.72 10.68 0.35
CA ALA A 510 -6.97 11.11 1.01
C ALA A 510 -6.93 11.09 2.55
N GLN A 511 -6.03 10.34 3.18
CA GLN A 511 -5.75 10.42 4.61
C GLN A 511 -4.48 11.23 4.79
N GLY A 512 -4.56 12.39 5.45
CA GLY A 512 -3.43 13.31 5.62
C GLY A 512 -2.27 12.72 6.44
N GLY A 513 -1.47 11.83 5.86
CA GLY A 513 -0.56 10.97 6.61
C GLY A 513 0.49 10.23 5.78
N GLU A 514 1.31 10.95 5.00
CA GLU A 514 2.77 10.75 4.90
C GLU A 514 3.35 11.83 3.95
N ILE A 515 4.20 12.72 4.46
CA ILE A 515 4.92 13.68 3.59
C ILE A 515 5.83 12.88 2.66
N THR A 516 5.78 13.17 1.37
CA THR A 516 6.66 12.56 0.37
C THR A 516 7.55 13.61 -0.28
N MET A 517 8.70 13.19 -0.82
CA MET A 517 9.56 14.03 -1.67
C MET A 517 9.75 13.37 -3.03
N THR A 518 9.57 14.14 -4.11
CA THR A 518 9.87 13.71 -5.48
C THR A 518 11.10 14.45 -6.01
N TYR A 519 11.69 13.96 -7.10
CA TYR A 519 12.94 14.48 -7.64
C TYR A 519 12.74 14.81 -9.11
N ARG A 520 13.07 16.04 -9.50
CA ARG A 520 12.90 16.54 -10.86
C ARG A 520 14.19 17.12 -11.40
N ASP A 521 14.33 17.07 -12.71
CA ASP A 521 15.33 17.85 -13.43
C ASP A 521 14.89 19.32 -13.59
N SER A 522 15.72 20.13 -14.23
CA SER A 522 15.44 21.55 -14.46
C SER A 522 14.22 21.80 -15.34
N ASN A 523 13.73 20.79 -16.07
CA ASN A 523 12.60 20.88 -17.00
C ASN A 523 11.31 20.30 -16.40
N GLY A 524 11.30 19.99 -15.10
CA GLY A 524 10.12 19.45 -14.40
C GLY A 524 9.87 17.96 -14.65
N LYS A 525 10.75 17.28 -15.40
CA LYS A 525 10.65 15.83 -15.61
C LYS A 525 11.20 15.10 -14.40
N MET A 526 10.56 13.99 -14.04
CA MET A 526 11.05 13.12 -12.96
C MET A 526 12.50 12.67 -13.26
N SER A 527 13.41 12.95 -12.32
CA SER A 527 14.86 12.74 -12.47
C SER A 527 15.20 11.25 -12.37
N THR A 528 15.57 10.61 -13.48
CA THR A 528 15.89 9.17 -13.56
C THR A 528 17.17 8.77 -12.81
N GLY A 529 18.04 9.72 -12.47
CA GLY A 529 19.33 9.46 -11.81
C GLY A 529 19.21 9.21 -10.30
N VAL A 530 18.32 9.95 -9.62
CA VAL A 530 18.05 9.81 -8.17
C VAL A 530 16.96 8.76 -7.92
N LEU A 531 16.12 8.54 -8.93
CA LEU A 531 15.34 7.32 -9.20
C LEU A 531 16.23 6.05 -9.40
N ARG A 532 17.47 5.97 -8.91
CA ARG A 532 18.22 4.70 -8.78
C ARG A 532 18.58 4.34 -7.34
N GLU A 533 18.75 5.32 -6.47
CA GLU A 533 18.99 5.11 -5.02
C GLU A 533 17.68 5.18 -4.24
N GLU A 534 16.87 6.23 -4.45
CA GLU A 534 15.56 6.36 -3.81
C GLU A 534 14.47 5.44 -4.40
N ASN A 535 14.66 4.99 -5.65
CA ASN A 535 13.81 3.97 -6.28
C ASN A 535 14.08 2.54 -5.80
N LYS A 536 14.91 2.34 -4.78
CA LYS A 536 14.88 1.08 -4.03
C LYS A 536 13.96 1.16 -2.82
N SER A 537 13.63 2.38 -2.38
CA SER A 537 12.88 2.66 -1.15
C SER A 537 11.46 3.23 -1.38
N LYS A 538 11.22 4.07 -2.40
CA LYS A 538 9.87 4.59 -2.77
C LYS A 538 9.23 3.83 -3.94
N MET A 539 10.06 3.38 -4.87
CA MET A 539 9.91 2.06 -5.48
C MET A 539 10.27 0.99 -4.41
N ALA A 540 9.71 1.03 -3.21
CA ALA A 540 9.35 -0.16 -2.41
C ALA A 540 7.82 -0.17 -2.24
N THR A 541 7.23 1.02 -2.09
CA THR A 541 5.82 1.24 -1.74
C THR A 541 4.83 1.43 -2.90
N SER A 542 5.26 1.86 -4.10
CA SER A 542 4.33 2.05 -5.24
C SER A 542 4.76 1.42 -6.58
N ALA A 543 6.06 1.22 -6.80
CA ALA A 543 6.60 0.47 -7.95
C ALA A 543 7.68 -0.54 -7.51
N GLY A 544 7.62 -0.97 -6.25
CA GLY A 544 8.83 -1.27 -5.54
C GLY A 544 9.20 -2.65 -5.06
N LEU A 545 8.19 -3.45 -4.95
CA LEU A 545 8.04 -4.65 -5.74
C LEU A 545 9.18 -4.91 -6.81
N ALA A 546 9.40 -4.10 -7.85
CA ALA A 546 10.36 -4.49 -8.93
C ALA A 546 11.86 -4.14 -8.69
N GLY A 547 12.18 -3.16 -7.84
CA GLY A 547 13.55 -2.60 -7.71
C GLY A 547 14.45 -3.35 -6.73
N ALA A 548 13.91 -3.74 -5.56
CA ALA A 548 14.60 -4.55 -4.55
C ALA A 548 15.02 -5.93 -5.11
N ALA A 549 14.30 -6.41 -6.12
CA ALA A 549 14.52 -7.72 -6.70
C ALA A 549 15.75 -7.79 -7.63
N ASN A 550 16.30 -6.67 -8.15
CA ASN A 550 17.47 -6.69 -9.02
C ASN A 550 18.79 -7.12 -8.33
N ALA A 551 18.86 -7.03 -6.99
CA ALA A 551 20.01 -7.54 -6.24
C ALA A 551 20.01 -9.07 -6.12
N MET A 552 18.90 -9.74 -6.49
CA MET A 552 18.67 -11.15 -6.25
C MET A 552 17.95 -11.77 -7.46
N SER A 553 18.73 -12.05 -8.52
CA SER A 553 18.28 -12.47 -9.88
C SER A 553 17.15 -13.52 -9.94
N LEU A 554 17.15 -14.51 -9.04
CA LEU A 554 16.10 -15.54 -8.94
C LEU A 554 14.81 -15.03 -8.30
N VAL A 555 14.94 -14.16 -7.30
CA VAL A 555 13.81 -13.46 -6.67
C VAL A 555 13.21 -12.48 -7.67
N THR A 556 13.97 -11.83 -8.55
CA THR A 556 13.44 -10.95 -9.63
C THR A 556 12.43 -11.64 -10.54
N GLN A 557 12.69 -12.88 -10.96
CA GLN A 557 11.81 -13.62 -11.87
C GLN A 557 10.51 -14.05 -11.18
N LYS A 558 10.61 -14.68 -10.00
CA LYS A 558 9.44 -15.05 -9.19
C LYS A 558 8.65 -13.80 -8.80
N PHE A 559 9.33 -12.77 -8.32
CA PHE A 559 8.75 -11.49 -7.97
C PHE A 559 7.95 -10.87 -9.13
N ASN A 560 8.56 -10.70 -10.29
CA ASN A 560 7.89 -10.10 -11.45
C ASN A 560 6.66 -10.92 -11.88
N SER A 561 6.76 -12.26 -11.86
CA SER A 561 5.64 -13.13 -12.20
C SER A 561 4.47 -12.99 -11.21
N ARG A 562 4.76 -12.96 -9.91
CA ARG A 562 3.74 -12.85 -8.85
C ARG A 562 3.18 -11.44 -8.72
N PHE A 563 4.01 -10.41 -8.93
CA PHE A 563 3.56 -9.02 -9.02
C PHE A 563 2.63 -8.80 -10.21
N ASN A 564 2.98 -9.35 -11.36
CA ASN A 564 2.09 -9.35 -12.51
C ASN A 564 0.80 -10.10 -12.19
N ALA A 565 0.86 -11.25 -11.51
CA ALA A 565 -0.34 -11.96 -11.06
C ALA A 565 -1.19 -11.12 -10.07
N MET A 566 -0.59 -10.39 -9.15
CA MET A 566 -1.29 -9.48 -8.23
C MET A 566 -1.96 -8.30 -8.95
N LYS A 567 -1.30 -7.75 -9.98
CA LYS A 567 -1.86 -6.74 -10.89
C LYS A 567 -2.97 -7.32 -11.77
N GLN A 568 -2.84 -8.59 -12.17
CA GLN A 568 -3.78 -9.33 -13.02
C GLN A 568 -4.93 -9.96 -12.24
N ASN A 569 -4.89 -10.03 -10.89
CA ASN A 569 -5.99 -10.52 -10.06
C ASN A 569 -7.23 -9.57 -10.05
N ARG A 570 -7.42 -8.80 -11.13
CA ARG A 570 -8.64 -8.09 -11.53
C ARG A 570 -9.73 -9.05 -12.03
N ASP A 571 -9.37 -10.30 -12.31
CA ASP A 571 -10.26 -11.27 -12.96
C ASP A 571 -11.29 -11.88 -12.01
N TYR A 572 -11.07 -11.83 -10.69
CA TYR A 572 -11.95 -12.48 -9.71
C TYR A 572 -12.39 -11.57 -8.58
N ALA A 573 -13.61 -11.77 -8.09
CA ALA A 573 -14.08 -11.29 -6.80
C ALA A 573 -14.12 -12.46 -5.81
N TYR A 574 -13.65 -12.24 -4.59
CA TYR A 574 -13.77 -13.18 -3.47
C TYR A 574 -14.76 -12.63 -2.46
N ILE A 575 -15.92 -13.28 -2.37
CA ILE A 575 -17.06 -12.83 -1.57
C ILE A 575 -17.18 -13.71 -0.34
N PHE A 576 -16.95 -13.14 0.84
CA PHE A 576 -17.23 -13.83 2.09
C PHE A 576 -18.71 -13.65 2.44
N ALA A 577 -19.48 -14.72 2.29
CA ALA A 577 -20.95 -14.72 2.36
C ALA A 577 -21.49 -15.73 3.39
N LYS A 578 -22.80 -15.66 3.61
CA LYS A 578 -23.59 -16.67 4.29
C LYS A 578 -24.46 -17.41 3.26
N ALA A 579 -24.29 -18.72 3.18
CA ALA A 579 -25.13 -19.59 2.36
C ALA A 579 -26.58 -19.61 2.87
N GLU A 580 -27.52 -20.07 2.03
CA GLU A 580 -28.93 -20.20 2.43
C GLU A 580 -29.13 -21.17 3.60
N THR A 581 -28.29 -22.20 3.68
CA THR A 581 -28.18 -23.17 4.79
C THR A 581 -27.69 -22.56 6.10
N GLY A 582 -27.16 -21.33 6.05
CA GLY A 582 -26.63 -20.59 7.17
C GLY A 582 -25.12 -20.68 7.38
N GLU A 583 -24.45 -21.53 6.61
CA GLU A 583 -23.00 -21.73 6.65
C GLU A 583 -22.24 -20.50 6.12
N LYS A 584 -21.02 -20.29 6.64
CA LYS A 584 -20.11 -19.23 6.18
C LYS A 584 -19.34 -19.75 4.96
N VAL A 585 -19.31 -18.99 3.87
CA VAL A 585 -18.69 -19.41 2.61
C VAL A 585 -17.81 -18.33 2.02
N LEU A 586 -16.76 -18.75 1.32
CA LEU A 586 -15.99 -17.91 0.40
C LEU A 586 -16.36 -18.28 -1.03
N VAL A 587 -16.95 -17.34 -1.77
CA VAL A 587 -17.36 -17.52 -3.17
C VAL A 587 -16.37 -16.81 -4.09
N LYS A 588 -15.79 -17.55 -5.04
CA LYS A 588 -14.91 -17.00 -6.08
C LYS A 588 -15.73 -16.79 -7.35
N ILE A 589 -15.80 -15.56 -7.82
CA ILE A 589 -16.60 -15.15 -8.98
C ILE A 589 -15.67 -14.60 -10.04
N ARG A 590 -15.78 -15.10 -11.27
CA ARG A 590 -15.03 -14.54 -12.40
C ARG A 590 -15.73 -13.28 -12.92
N LYS A 591 -15.02 -12.15 -12.90
CA LYS A 591 -15.56 -10.83 -13.28
C LYS A 591 -15.77 -10.67 -14.79
N SER A 592 -15.14 -11.50 -15.63
CA SER A 592 -15.34 -11.43 -17.07
C SER A 592 -16.74 -11.90 -17.54
N ASP A 593 -17.43 -12.72 -16.75
CA ASP A 593 -18.73 -13.31 -17.09
C ASP A 593 -19.69 -13.58 -15.92
N GLY A 594 -19.30 -13.32 -14.68
CA GLY A 594 -20.16 -13.46 -13.49
C GLY A 594 -20.31 -14.88 -12.97
N VAL A 595 -19.57 -15.83 -13.54
CA VAL A 595 -19.69 -17.24 -13.17
C VAL A 595 -19.06 -17.48 -11.80
N GLU A 596 -19.81 -18.09 -10.89
CA GLU A 596 -19.26 -18.69 -9.67
C GLU A 596 -18.36 -19.86 -10.07
N VAL A 597 -17.05 -19.69 -9.94
CA VAL A 597 -16.06 -20.71 -10.32
C VAL A 597 -15.63 -21.57 -9.13
N ASP A 598 -15.77 -21.06 -7.90
CA ASP A 598 -15.57 -21.86 -6.70
C ASP A 598 -16.37 -21.36 -5.49
N LYS A 599 -16.63 -22.26 -4.53
CA LYS A 599 -17.38 -21.98 -3.30
C LYS A 599 -16.89 -22.86 -2.16
N ILE A 600 -16.26 -22.26 -1.16
CA ILE A 600 -15.65 -22.98 -0.03
C ILE A 600 -16.45 -22.71 1.24
N ILE A 601 -16.81 -23.76 1.99
CA ILE A 601 -17.47 -23.62 3.29
C ILE A 601 -16.41 -23.57 4.40
N PHE A 602 -16.43 -22.50 5.20
CA PHE A 602 -15.62 -22.42 6.41
C PHE A 602 -16.34 -23.10 7.58
N LYS A 603 -15.62 -24.00 8.25
CA LYS A 603 -16.14 -24.81 9.36
C LYS A 603 -15.91 -24.17 10.73
N ASN A 604 -15.10 -23.12 10.80
CA ASN A 604 -14.81 -22.37 12.03
C ASN A 604 -15.41 -20.95 12.00
N ASN A 605 -15.53 -20.36 13.19
CA ASN A 605 -16.17 -19.07 13.35
C ASN A 605 -15.30 -17.87 12.98
N LYS A 606 -13.98 -18.03 13.08
CA LYS A 606 -12.93 -17.06 12.73
C LYS A 606 -11.94 -17.74 11.77
N PRO A 607 -12.27 -17.86 10.47
CA PRO A 607 -11.38 -18.50 9.51
C PRO A 607 -10.07 -17.74 9.33
N ILE A 608 -8.94 -18.44 9.45
CA ILE A 608 -7.61 -17.97 9.05
C ILE A 608 -7.35 -18.58 7.67
N TYR A 609 -7.14 -17.74 6.67
CA TYR A 609 -6.86 -18.21 5.31
C TYR A 609 -6.03 -17.20 4.53
N GLU A 610 -5.30 -17.71 3.54
CA GLU A 610 -4.55 -16.93 2.56
C GLU A 610 -5.00 -17.31 1.15
N ILE A 611 -5.03 -16.32 0.25
CA ILE A 611 -5.31 -16.51 -1.17
C ILE A 611 -4.03 -16.17 -1.92
N ASP A 612 -3.41 -17.17 -2.54
CA ASP A 612 -2.23 -16.92 -3.36
C ASP A 612 -2.65 -16.25 -4.69
N PRO A 613 -2.27 -14.99 -4.96
CA PRO A 613 -2.64 -14.32 -6.20
C PRO A 613 -2.06 -14.98 -7.46
N ALA A 614 -0.93 -15.71 -7.37
CA ALA A 614 -0.29 -16.32 -8.52
C ALA A 614 -0.87 -17.68 -8.89
N THR A 615 -0.96 -18.59 -7.92
CA THR A 615 -1.55 -19.92 -8.15
C THR A 615 -3.07 -19.88 -8.09
N GLN A 616 -3.66 -18.86 -7.44
CA GLN A 616 -5.08 -18.78 -7.07
C GLN A 616 -5.53 -19.90 -6.12
N ASN A 617 -4.58 -20.55 -5.45
CA ASN A 617 -4.85 -21.53 -4.41
C ASN A 617 -5.28 -20.81 -3.12
N ILE A 618 -6.17 -21.46 -2.38
CA ILE A 618 -6.66 -20.96 -1.09
C ILE A 618 -6.17 -21.91 0.00
N PHE A 619 -5.48 -21.36 0.99
CA PHE A 619 -4.93 -22.07 2.14
C PHE A 619 -5.79 -21.74 3.35
N TYR A 620 -6.50 -22.70 3.90
CA TYR A 620 -7.45 -22.50 5.00
C TYR A 620 -7.06 -23.33 6.23
N VAL A 621 -6.89 -22.65 7.37
CA VAL A 621 -6.62 -23.32 8.65
C VAL A 621 -7.90 -23.87 9.26
N LEU A 622 -7.88 -25.17 9.56
CA LEU A 622 -8.87 -25.83 10.40
C LEU A 622 -8.17 -26.72 11.42
N ASP A 623 -8.17 -26.28 12.68
CA ASP A 623 -7.56 -26.97 13.82
C ASP A 623 -6.10 -27.35 13.55
N ASN A 624 -5.81 -28.65 13.44
CA ASN A 624 -4.49 -29.21 13.13
C ASN A 624 -4.33 -29.54 11.63
N SER A 625 -4.91 -28.72 10.76
CA SER A 625 -4.77 -28.90 9.32
C SER A 625 -4.80 -27.60 8.53
N ILE A 626 -4.11 -27.62 7.39
CA ILE A 626 -4.24 -26.61 6.34
C ILE A 626 -4.91 -27.29 5.15
N GLN A 627 -6.17 -26.92 4.91
CA GLN A 627 -6.94 -27.36 3.75
C GLN A 627 -6.60 -26.49 2.55
N ILE A 628 -6.25 -27.13 1.45
CA ILE A 628 -5.81 -26.47 0.23
C ILE A 628 -6.86 -26.69 -0.85
N PHE A 629 -7.35 -25.57 -1.39
CA PHE A 629 -8.27 -25.54 -2.51
C PHE A 629 -7.53 -25.01 -3.72
N ASN A 630 -7.32 -25.89 -4.70
CA ASN A 630 -6.63 -25.59 -5.94
C ASN A 630 -7.49 -24.69 -6.83
N LYS A 631 -6.83 -23.89 -7.66
CA LYS A 631 -7.49 -23.07 -8.67
C LYS A 631 -8.49 -23.87 -9.49
N LYS A 632 -9.72 -23.37 -9.50
CA LYS A 632 -10.73 -23.64 -10.53
C LYS A 632 -10.86 -22.48 -11.49
#